data_AF-A0A7J0H561-F1
#
_entry.id   AF-A0A7J0H561-F1
#
_cell.length_a   1.000
_cell.length_b   1.000
_cell.length_c   1.000
_cell.angle_alpha   90.00
_cell.angle_beta   90.00
_cell.angle_gamma   90.00
#
_symmetry.space_group_name_H-M   'P 1'
#
loop_
_entity.id
_entity.type
_entity.pdbx_description
1 polymer ?
#
loop_
_entity_poly.entity_id
_entity_poly.type
_entity_poly.pdbx_seq_one_letter_code
_entity_poly.pdbx_strand_id
1 'polypeptide(L)'
;MAGSESSIEIHHTRIVLRSAIASRLLLVALIVLWRSLLNPYDTSAAINPSCLSSSSSKSPSVLFPRIASAIEDTVVWDGVYFVRIAQCGYEYEQSYAFFPLFPLSMALLSRTVFAVLIPVIGYRAVLALSGYVISNLAFVLAATCLYRLSVIILKDRETALRASILFCFNPASIFYSSIYTESLYSLSSIGGVYQLMSGANNLATLMFSLSGAARSNGVINAAEHKNSASLGADTRAKGGYVLKEHSSRIQEGGNSVLVCKSTSLLVRLTFNGVSQNWQEMGICDMGILCSLHILLGSLLFSNFYPFT
;
A
#
# COMPACT_ATOMS: atom_id res chain seq x y z
N MET A 1 -19.55 -9.96 -28.62
CA MET A 1 -18.14 -9.59 -28.33
C MET A 1 -17.97 -8.85 -27.01
N ALA A 2 -18.83 -7.89 -26.62
CA ALA A 2 -18.73 -7.24 -25.30
C ALA A 2 -18.84 -8.21 -24.09
N GLY A 3 -19.65 -9.27 -24.21
CA GLY A 3 -19.80 -10.30 -23.18
C GLY A 3 -18.51 -11.11 -22.91
N SER A 4 -17.75 -11.47 -23.95
CA SER A 4 -16.49 -12.20 -23.79
C SER A 4 -15.39 -11.33 -23.20
N GLU A 5 -15.31 -10.05 -23.58
CA GLU A 5 -14.30 -9.14 -23.04
C GLU A 5 -14.50 -8.84 -21.55
N SER A 6 -15.74 -8.62 -21.12
CA SER A 6 -16.05 -8.43 -19.69
C SER A 6 -15.74 -9.68 -18.86
N SER A 7 -15.96 -10.87 -19.42
CA SER A 7 -15.66 -12.13 -18.73
C SER A 7 -14.15 -12.36 -18.51
N ILE A 8 -13.31 -11.98 -19.48
CA ILE A 8 -11.85 -12.08 -19.38
C ILE A 8 -11.32 -11.10 -18.32
N GLU A 9 -11.83 -9.87 -18.30
CA GLU A 9 -11.43 -8.86 -17.31
C GLU A 9 -11.79 -9.29 -15.88
N ILE A 10 -13.01 -9.84 -15.69
CA ILE A 10 -13.43 -10.39 -14.40
C ILE A 10 -12.54 -11.58 -13.99
N HIS A 11 -12.20 -12.44 -14.95
CA HIS A 11 -11.33 -13.59 -14.70
C HIS A 11 -9.93 -13.15 -14.25
N HIS A 12 -9.28 -12.23 -14.98
CA HIS A 12 -7.96 -11.71 -14.64
C HIS A 12 -7.98 -10.96 -13.31
N THR A 13 -9.00 -10.14 -13.05
CA THR A 13 -9.16 -9.44 -11.77
C THR A 13 -9.25 -10.43 -10.60
N ARG A 14 -9.99 -11.54 -10.76
CA ARG A 14 -10.06 -12.61 -9.75
C ARG A 14 -8.72 -13.29 -9.53
N ILE A 15 -7.94 -13.51 -10.59
CA ILE A 15 -6.58 -14.06 -10.48
C ILE A 15 -5.70 -13.10 -9.66
N VAL A 16 -5.67 -11.81 -10.00
CA VAL A 16 -4.88 -10.81 -9.28
C VAL A 16 -5.29 -10.76 -7.81
N LEU A 17 -6.60 -10.73 -7.53
CA LEU A 17 -7.12 -10.71 -6.16
C LEU A 17 -6.67 -11.93 -5.37
N ARG A 18 -6.82 -13.14 -5.94
CA ARG A 18 -6.38 -14.39 -5.30
C ARG A 18 -4.88 -14.42 -5.07
N SER A 19 -4.08 -13.98 -6.05
CA SER A 19 -2.63 -13.92 -5.95
C SER A 19 -2.17 -12.91 -4.88
N ALA A 20 -2.82 -11.74 -4.79
CA ALA A 20 -2.53 -10.74 -3.77
C ALA A 20 -2.84 -11.28 -2.36
N ILE A 21 -4.01 -11.91 -2.17
CA ILE A 21 -4.37 -12.52 -0.88
C ILE A 21 -3.41 -13.66 -0.53
N ALA A 22 -3.10 -14.54 -1.49
CA ALA A 22 -2.17 -15.64 -1.29
C ALA A 22 -0.77 -15.14 -0.91
N SER A 23 -0.27 -14.07 -1.54
CA SER A 23 1.04 -13.51 -1.20
C SER A 23 1.06 -12.90 0.20
N ARG A 24 -0.04 -12.28 0.65
CA ARG A 24 -0.17 -11.77 2.02
C ARG A 24 -0.19 -12.91 3.05
N LEU A 25 -0.99 -13.95 2.81
CA LEU A 25 -1.07 -15.12 3.69
C LEU A 25 0.27 -15.85 3.78
N LEU A 26 0.98 -15.98 2.65
CA LEU A 26 2.32 -16.56 2.60
C LEU A 26 3.31 -15.76 3.45
N LEU A 27 3.31 -14.43 3.32
CA LEU A 27 4.19 -13.57 4.13
C LEU A 27 3.89 -13.65 5.62
N VAL A 28 2.61 -13.62 6.01
CA VAL A 28 2.22 -13.78 7.41
C VAL A 28 2.67 -15.14 7.94
N ALA A 29 2.48 -16.21 7.17
CA ALA A 29 2.94 -17.55 7.54
C ALA A 29 4.47 -17.61 7.68
N LEU A 30 5.22 -16.98 6.77
CA LEU A 30 6.69 -16.88 6.85
C LEU A 30 7.13 -16.08 8.07
N ILE A 31 6.50 -14.95 8.38
CA ILE A 31 6.80 -14.16 9.59
C ILE A 31 6.60 -15.03 10.84
N VAL A 32 5.48 -15.74 10.95
CA VAL A 32 5.21 -16.64 12.08
C VAL A 32 6.25 -17.76 12.14
N LEU A 33 6.60 -18.36 11.01
CA LEU A 33 7.61 -19.41 10.91
C LEU A 33 8.98 -18.91 11.40
N TRP A 34 9.46 -17.78 10.90
CA TRP A 34 10.76 -17.24 11.27
C TRP A 34 10.83 -16.90 12.76
N ARG A 35 9.77 -16.33 13.32
CA ARG A 35 9.70 -16.03 14.76
C ARG A 35 9.61 -17.27 15.64
N SER A 36 9.18 -18.41 15.08
CA SER A 36 9.21 -19.70 15.80
C SER A 36 10.57 -20.38 15.76
N LEU A 37 11.37 -20.10 14.73
CA LEU A 37 12.68 -20.73 14.51
C LEU A 37 13.84 -19.90 15.07
N LEU A 38 13.71 -18.58 15.10
CA LEU A 38 14.78 -17.65 15.42
C LEU A 38 14.33 -16.66 16.50
N ASN A 39 15.27 -16.30 17.37
CA ASN A 39 15.04 -15.25 18.35
C ASN A 39 15.13 -13.89 17.67
N PRO A 40 14.20 -12.97 17.95
CA PRO A 40 14.21 -11.64 17.34
C PRO A 40 15.46 -10.88 17.78
N TYR A 41 16.16 -10.30 16.80
CA TYR A 41 17.31 -9.43 17.06
C TYR A 41 16.89 -8.06 17.61
N ASP A 42 15.75 -7.53 17.13
CA ASP A 42 15.22 -6.25 17.60
C ASP A 42 14.48 -6.40 18.94
N THR A 43 14.79 -5.50 19.87
CA THR A 43 14.18 -5.41 21.20
C THR A 43 13.20 -4.24 21.31
N SER A 44 13.02 -3.44 20.25
CA SER A 44 12.16 -2.25 20.24
C SER A 44 10.70 -2.57 20.58
N ALA A 45 10.23 -3.78 20.24
CA ALA A 45 8.89 -4.24 20.56
C ALA A 45 8.61 -4.27 22.08
N ALA A 46 9.64 -4.54 22.89
CA ALA A 46 9.55 -4.57 24.35
C ALA A 46 9.47 -3.16 24.98
N ILE A 47 9.77 -2.10 24.21
CA ILE A 47 9.73 -0.72 24.68
C ILE A 47 8.28 -0.21 24.63
N ASN A 48 7.60 -0.27 25.78
CA ASN A 48 6.23 0.21 25.96
C ASN A 48 6.06 1.05 27.24
N PRO A 49 6.69 2.24 27.32
CA PRO A 49 6.43 3.15 28.44
C PRO A 49 4.99 3.68 28.37
N SER A 50 4.42 4.01 29.53
CA SER A 50 3.09 4.61 29.63
C SER A 50 3.02 5.97 28.93
N CYS A 51 1.87 6.29 28.34
CA CYS A 51 1.62 7.61 27.78
C CYS A 51 1.76 8.70 28.86
N LEU A 52 2.38 9.83 28.51
CA LEU A 52 2.60 11.00 29.37
C LEU A 52 1.28 11.60 29.87
N SER A 53 0.21 11.51 29.07
CA SER A 53 -1.11 12.02 29.44
C SER A 53 -1.91 11.09 30.36
N SER A 54 -1.45 9.87 30.61
CA SER A 54 -2.18 8.89 31.43
C SER A 54 -1.63 8.83 32.86
N SER A 55 -2.44 9.24 33.83
CA SER A 55 -2.15 9.10 35.26
C SER A 55 -2.28 7.63 35.68
N SER A 56 -1.16 6.90 35.65
CA SER A 56 -0.97 5.54 36.18
C SER A 56 -2.23 4.65 36.16
N SER A 57 -2.84 4.46 34.99
CA SER A 57 -3.96 3.53 34.85
C SER A 57 -3.41 2.10 34.92
N LYS A 58 -3.80 1.33 35.94
CA LYS A 58 -3.54 -0.13 35.97
C LYS A 58 -4.05 -0.73 34.66
N SER A 59 -3.17 -1.38 33.90
CA SER A 59 -3.54 -2.09 32.69
C SER A 59 -4.64 -3.10 33.04
N PRO A 60 -5.82 -3.05 32.39
CA PRO A 60 -6.86 -4.04 32.66
C PRO A 60 -6.32 -5.44 32.36
N SER A 61 -6.68 -6.41 33.21
CA SER A 61 -6.31 -7.81 32.98
C SER A 61 -6.97 -8.30 31.69
N VAL A 62 -6.15 -8.68 30.72
CA VAL A 62 -6.61 -9.23 29.43
C VAL A 62 -6.87 -10.72 29.53
N LEU A 63 -7.84 -11.22 28.75
CA LEU A 63 -8.21 -12.64 28.74
C LEU A 63 -7.09 -13.55 28.20
N PHE A 64 -6.37 -13.10 27.15
CA PHE A 64 -5.31 -13.87 26.51
C PHE A 64 -3.98 -13.10 26.46
N PRO A 65 -3.24 -13.02 27.58
CA PRO A 65 -2.01 -12.23 27.66
C PRO A 65 -0.89 -12.76 26.75
N ARG A 66 -0.84 -14.08 26.49
CA ARG A 66 0.16 -14.67 25.58
C ARG A 66 -0.06 -14.26 24.12
N ILE A 67 -1.32 -14.20 23.70
CA ILE A 67 -1.68 -13.76 22.35
C ILE A 67 -1.42 -12.26 22.21
N ALA A 68 -1.77 -11.48 23.24
CA ALA A 68 -1.45 -10.06 23.32
C ALA A 68 0.05 -9.81 23.13
N SER A 69 0.89 -10.46 23.95
CA SER A 69 2.35 -10.37 23.84
C SER A 69 2.86 -10.79 22.47
N ALA A 70 2.40 -11.93 21.94
CA ALA A 70 2.84 -12.41 20.64
C ALA A 70 2.53 -11.41 19.51
N ILE A 71 1.39 -10.73 19.56
CA ILE A 71 1.04 -9.67 18.60
C ILE A 71 1.89 -8.42 18.84
N GLU A 72 2.06 -8.00 20.09
CA GLU A 72 2.87 -6.82 20.42
C GLU A 72 4.33 -6.99 20.03
N ASP A 73 4.87 -8.21 20.15
CA ASP A 73 6.23 -8.56 19.75
C ASP A 73 6.44 -8.40 18.23
N THR A 74 5.38 -8.44 17.43
CA THR A 74 5.44 -8.18 15.97
C THR A 74 5.54 -6.70 15.61
N VAL A 75 5.34 -5.79 16.57
CA VAL A 75 5.48 -4.35 16.38
C VAL A 75 6.96 -3.98 16.48
N VAL A 76 7.64 -4.00 15.35
CA VAL A 76 9.09 -3.82 15.23
C VAL A 76 9.39 -2.55 14.40
N TRP A 77 10.54 -1.91 14.62
CA TRP A 77 11.00 -0.74 13.84
C TRP A 77 9.98 0.42 13.86
N ASP A 78 9.71 1.05 12.70
CA ASP A 78 8.79 2.18 12.60
C ASP A 78 7.35 1.86 13.04
N GLY A 79 6.98 0.57 13.07
CA GLY A 79 5.69 0.13 13.60
C GLY A 79 5.49 0.57 15.05
N VAL A 80 6.57 0.64 15.85
CA VAL A 80 6.51 1.10 17.24
C VAL A 80 6.05 2.55 17.32
N TYR A 81 6.54 3.42 16.43
CA TYR A 81 6.12 4.82 16.38
C TYR A 81 4.66 4.94 15.94
N PHE A 82 4.23 4.21 14.91
CA PHE A 82 2.84 4.27 14.46
C PHE A 82 1.85 3.79 15.53
N VAL A 83 2.13 2.66 16.19
CA VAL A 83 1.30 2.16 17.29
C VAL A 83 1.30 3.16 18.45
N ARG A 84 2.46 3.73 18.79
CA ARG A 84 2.54 4.73 19.87
C ARG A 84 1.76 6.00 19.57
N ILE A 85 1.86 6.54 18.36
CA ILE A 85 1.09 7.73 17.96
C ILE A 85 -0.41 7.43 17.99
N ALA A 86 -0.82 6.23 17.56
CA ALA A 86 -2.23 5.82 17.63
C ALA A 86 -2.74 5.63 19.07
N GLN A 87 -1.84 5.24 19.99
CA GLN A 87 -2.16 5.01 21.40
C GLN A 87 -2.16 6.29 22.23
N CYS A 88 -1.08 7.08 22.16
CA CYS A 88 -0.78 8.22 23.03
C CYS A 88 -0.82 9.58 22.32
N GLY A 89 -0.89 9.60 20.99
CA GLY A 89 -0.73 10.83 20.21
C GLY A 89 0.75 11.20 20.00
N TYR A 90 0.97 12.43 19.53
CA TYR A 90 2.30 12.98 19.25
C TYR A 90 2.95 13.53 20.53
N GLU A 91 3.64 12.66 21.27
CA GLU A 91 4.29 13.02 22.54
C GLU A 91 5.72 13.52 22.36
N TYR A 92 6.47 12.97 21.40
CA TYR A 92 7.88 13.26 21.21
C TYR A 92 8.16 13.93 19.87
N GLU A 93 9.25 14.70 19.82
CA GLU A 93 9.69 15.43 18.62
C GLU A 93 9.94 14.48 17.43
N GLN A 94 10.57 13.33 17.68
CA GLN A 94 10.80 12.29 16.67
C GLN A 94 9.51 11.73 16.06
N SER A 95 8.38 11.80 16.76
CA SER A 95 7.10 11.30 16.25
C SER A 95 6.54 12.16 15.11
N TYR A 96 6.92 13.43 15.01
CA TYR A 96 6.43 14.34 13.97
C TYR A 96 6.88 13.98 12.54
N ALA A 97 7.91 13.14 12.39
CA ALA A 97 8.30 12.59 11.10
C ALA A 97 7.23 11.61 10.53
N PHE A 98 6.40 11.03 11.40
CA PHE A 98 5.36 10.07 11.01
C PHE A 98 4.04 10.78 10.80
N PHE A 99 3.53 10.69 9.57
CA PHE A 99 2.32 11.39 9.17
C PHE A 99 1.04 10.79 9.81
N PRO A 100 -0.01 11.60 10.05
CA PRO A 100 -1.11 11.23 10.93
C PRO A 100 -2.12 10.25 10.32
N LEU A 101 -2.19 10.11 8.99
CA LEU A 101 -3.26 9.35 8.36
C LEU A 101 -3.30 7.89 8.81
N PHE A 102 -2.14 7.22 8.79
CA PHE A 102 -2.04 5.82 9.16
C PHE A 102 -2.33 5.54 10.65
N PRO A 103 -1.69 6.23 11.62
CA PRO A 103 -2.00 6.03 13.04
C PRO A 103 -3.44 6.43 13.39
N LEU A 104 -4.01 7.46 12.76
CA LEU A 104 -5.42 7.82 12.95
C LEU A 104 -6.35 6.71 12.44
N SER A 105 -6.07 6.15 11.27
CA SER A 105 -6.83 5.03 10.70
C SER A 105 -6.78 3.80 11.61
N MET A 106 -5.59 3.49 12.16
CA MET A 106 -5.41 2.41 13.14
C MET A 106 -6.24 2.65 14.40
N ALA A 107 -6.19 3.86 14.95
CA ALA A 107 -6.93 4.24 16.16
C ALA A 107 -8.46 4.24 15.95
N LEU A 108 -8.91 4.64 14.76
CA LEU A 108 -10.33 4.59 14.40
C LEU A 108 -10.80 3.14 14.27
N LEU A 109 -10.03 2.29 13.57
CA LEU A 109 -10.39 0.90 13.35
C LEU A 109 -10.37 0.08 14.66
N SER A 110 -9.40 0.35 15.54
CA SER A 110 -9.30 -0.31 16.84
C SER A 110 -10.47 0.03 17.76
N ARG A 111 -10.92 1.29 17.78
CA ARG A 111 -12.03 1.77 18.62
C ARG A 111 -13.42 1.49 18.05
N THR A 112 -13.52 1.07 16.80
CA THR A 112 -14.79 0.78 16.13
C THR A 112 -14.96 -0.71 15.88
N VAL A 113 -14.37 -1.22 14.79
CA VAL A 113 -14.54 -2.60 14.33
C VAL A 113 -13.92 -3.60 15.31
N PHE A 114 -12.74 -3.30 15.84
CA PHE A 114 -12.04 -4.20 16.75
C PHE A 114 -12.20 -3.84 18.24
N ALA A 115 -13.16 -2.97 18.59
CA ALA A 115 -13.40 -2.57 19.97
C ALA A 115 -13.70 -3.77 20.88
N VAL A 116 -14.39 -4.77 20.34
CA VAL A 116 -14.76 -6.01 21.04
C VAL A 116 -13.53 -6.85 21.43
N LEU A 117 -12.41 -6.72 20.71
CA LEU A 117 -11.17 -7.45 21.00
C LEU A 117 -10.32 -6.77 22.09
N ILE A 118 -10.58 -5.51 22.42
CA ILE A 118 -9.81 -4.75 23.43
C ILE A 118 -9.77 -5.46 24.79
N PRO A 119 -10.90 -5.93 25.38
CA PRO A 119 -10.83 -6.66 26.66
C PRO A 119 -10.17 -8.05 26.54
N VAL A 120 -10.07 -8.58 25.32
CA VAL A 120 -9.59 -9.96 25.07
C VAL A 120 -8.07 -10.01 24.95
N ILE A 121 -7.49 -9.14 24.10
CA ILE A 121 -6.05 -9.12 23.79
C ILE A 121 -5.36 -7.80 24.18
N GLY A 122 -6.09 -6.82 24.72
CA GLY A 122 -5.52 -5.53 25.10
C GLY A 122 -5.48 -4.50 23.97
N TYR A 123 -5.47 -3.23 24.34
CA TYR A 123 -5.60 -2.12 23.40
C TYR A 123 -4.41 -2.02 22.41
N ARG A 124 -3.18 -2.22 22.89
CA ARG A 124 -1.96 -2.13 22.05
C ARG A 124 -1.91 -3.26 21.01
N ALA A 125 -2.21 -4.50 21.40
CA ALA A 125 -2.35 -5.61 20.45
C ALA A 125 -3.46 -5.36 19.41
N VAL A 126 -4.61 -4.79 19.80
CA VAL A 126 -5.68 -4.43 18.84
C VAL A 126 -5.21 -3.34 17.86
N LEU A 127 -4.44 -2.35 18.32
CA LEU A 127 -3.86 -1.33 17.44
C LEU A 127 -2.90 -1.95 16.42
N ALA A 128 -2.03 -2.87 16.86
CA ALA A 128 -1.13 -3.59 15.97
C ALA A 128 -1.91 -4.40 14.93
N LEU A 129 -2.93 -5.16 15.35
CA LEU A 129 -3.81 -5.90 14.46
C LEU A 129 -4.51 -4.98 13.45
N SER A 130 -4.98 -3.81 13.89
CA SER A 130 -5.58 -2.81 13.02
C SER A 130 -4.60 -2.33 11.95
N GLY A 131 -3.35 -2.08 12.32
CA GLY A 131 -2.27 -1.74 11.38
C GLY A 131 -2.04 -2.81 10.32
N TYR A 132 -1.92 -4.09 10.73
CA TYR A 132 -1.78 -5.20 9.79
C TYR A 132 -2.96 -5.32 8.83
N VAL A 133 -4.19 -5.20 9.33
CA VAL A 133 -5.39 -5.28 8.51
C VAL A 133 -5.43 -4.14 7.49
N ILE A 134 -5.14 -2.90 7.92
CA ILE A 134 -5.09 -1.74 7.02
C ILE A 134 -4.02 -1.94 5.94
N SER A 135 -2.79 -2.30 6.31
CA SER A 135 -1.69 -2.50 5.35
C SER A 135 -2.02 -3.58 4.32
N ASN A 136 -2.50 -4.74 4.77
CA ASN A 136 -2.78 -5.86 3.88
C ASN A 136 -4.00 -5.60 2.99
N LEU A 137 -5.06 -5.00 3.54
CA LEU A 137 -6.23 -4.62 2.76
C LEU A 137 -5.88 -3.56 1.71
N ALA A 138 -5.12 -2.53 2.11
CA ALA A 138 -4.67 -1.49 1.20
C ALA A 138 -3.81 -2.07 0.08
N PHE A 139 -2.93 -3.03 0.36
CA PHE A 139 -2.12 -3.69 -0.65
C PHE A 139 -2.97 -4.46 -1.68
N VAL A 140 -3.95 -5.24 -1.22
CA VAL A 140 -4.84 -6.02 -2.10
C VAL A 140 -5.66 -5.09 -3.00
N LEU A 141 -6.17 -3.99 -2.45
CA LEU A 141 -6.87 -2.97 -3.22
C LEU A 141 -5.93 -2.26 -4.20
N ALA A 142 -4.70 -1.96 -3.79
CA ALA A 142 -3.68 -1.33 -4.64
C ALA A 142 -3.32 -2.22 -5.83
N ALA A 143 -3.13 -3.53 -5.61
CA ALA A 143 -2.86 -4.49 -6.67
C ALA A 143 -4.01 -4.57 -7.70
N THR A 144 -5.25 -4.51 -7.21
CA THR A 144 -6.44 -4.50 -8.09
C THR A 144 -6.54 -3.20 -8.89
N CYS A 145 -6.27 -2.05 -8.25
CA CYS A 145 -6.23 -0.75 -8.94
C CYS A 145 -5.09 -0.71 -9.97
N LEU A 146 -3.92 -1.28 -9.64
CA LEU A 146 -2.78 -1.37 -10.52
C LEU A 146 -3.12 -2.18 -11.78
N TYR A 147 -3.76 -3.34 -11.63
CA TYR A 147 -4.21 -4.13 -12.79
C TYR A 147 -5.10 -3.31 -13.73
N ARG A 148 -6.13 -2.66 -13.18
CA ARG A 148 -7.04 -1.83 -13.98
C ARG A 148 -6.33 -0.68 -14.66
N LEU A 149 -5.42 -0.01 -13.95
CA LEU A 149 -4.60 1.06 -14.49
C LEU A 149 -3.68 0.55 -15.63
N SER A 150 -3.03 -0.58 -15.42
CA SER A 150 -2.16 -1.23 -16.40
C SER A 150 -2.91 -1.62 -17.67
N VAL A 151 -4.15 -2.12 -17.57
CA VAL A 151 -4.99 -2.42 -18.74
C VAL A 151 -5.25 -1.16 -19.56
N ILE A 152 -5.53 -0.02 -18.91
CA ILE A 152 -5.76 1.25 -19.61
C ILE A 152 -4.50 1.75 -20.32
N ILE A 153 -3.33 1.67 -19.66
CA ILE A 153 -2.07 2.21 -20.18
C ILE A 153 -1.44 1.32 -21.26
N LEU A 154 -1.30 0.02 -20.98
CA LEU A 154 -0.61 -0.93 -21.86
C LEU A 154 -1.49 -1.40 -23.02
N LYS A 155 -2.82 -1.35 -22.86
CA LYS A 155 -3.81 -1.91 -23.79
C LYS A 155 -3.63 -3.40 -24.09
N ASP A 156 -2.80 -4.08 -23.29
CA ASP A 156 -2.63 -5.53 -23.31
C ASP A 156 -2.96 -6.10 -21.92
N ARG A 157 -3.94 -7.00 -21.89
CA ARG A 157 -4.49 -7.60 -20.67
C ARG A 157 -3.55 -8.63 -20.06
N GLU A 158 -2.75 -9.29 -20.89
CA GLU A 158 -1.83 -10.34 -20.46
C GLU A 158 -0.59 -9.72 -19.79
N THR A 159 0.02 -8.72 -20.44
CA THR A 159 1.11 -7.96 -19.83
C THR A 159 0.66 -7.25 -18.56
N ALA A 160 -0.56 -6.69 -18.52
CA ALA A 160 -1.12 -6.08 -17.31
C ALA A 160 -1.31 -7.08 -16.16
N LEU A 161 -1.74 -8.31 -16.48
CA LEU A 161 -1.87 -9.40 -15.49
C LEU A 161 -0.51 -9.77 -14.91
N ARG A 162 0.50 -10.01 -15.77
CA ARG A 162 1.87 -10.34 -15.35
C ARG A 162 2.48 -9.24 -14.49
N ALA A 163 2.29 -7.98 -14.88
CA ALA A 163 2.77 -6.83 -14.11
C ALA A 163 2.15 -6.77 -12.71
N SER A 164 0.86 -7.07 -12.59
CA SER A 164 0.14 -7.07 -11.32
C SER A 164 0.55 -8.25 -10.42
N ILE A 165 0.82 -9.42 -11.01
CA ILE A 165 1.35 -10.57 -10.28
C ILE A 165 2.77 -10.27 -9.78
N LEU A 166 3.63 -9.65 -10.60
CA LEU A 166 4.97 -9.25 -10.18
C LEU A 166 4.92 -8.25 -9.01
N PHE A 167 3.99 -7.30 -9.03
CA PHE A 167 3.74 -6.42 -7.90
C PHE A 167 3.34 -7.20 -6.64
N CYS A 168 2.53 -8.24 -6.76
CA CYS A 168 2.11 -9.09 -5.63
C CYS A 168 3.27 -9.85 -4.97
N PHE A 169 4.31 -10.20 -5.73
CA PHE A 169 5.43 -11.02 -5.29
C PHE A 169 6.80 -10.30 -5.28
N ASN A 170 6.80 -8.97 -5.13
CA ASN A 170 8.03 -8.19 -5.03
C ASN A 170 8.80 -8.50 -3.71
N PRO A 171 10.15 -8.57 -3.68
CA PRO A 171 10.92 -8.61 -2.43
C PRO A 171 10.54 -7.52 -1.43
N ALA A 172 10.26 -6.30 -1.90
CA ALA A 172 9.82 -5.19 -1.05
C ALA A 172 8.41 -5.40 -0.45
N SER A 173 7.70 -6.47 -0.83
CA SER A 173 6.33 -6.73 -0.39
C SER A 173 6.20 -7.03 1.11
N ILE A 174 7.30 -7.25 1.81
CA ILE A 174 7.29 -7.33 3.27
C ILE A 174 6.91 -5.99 3.92
N PHE A 175 7.42 -4.87 3.41
CA PHE A 175 7.05 -3.53 3.87
C PHE A 175 5.56 -3.24 3.64
N TYR A 176 4.98 -3.86 2.63
CA TYR A 176 3.55 -3.77 2.33
C TYR A 176 2.67 -4.64 3.25
N SER A 177 3.24 -5.62 3.93
CA SER A 177 2.50 -6.47 4.88
C SER A 177 2.65 -5.99 6.34
N SER A 178 3.74 -5.28 6.64
CA SER A 178 4.05 -4.73 7.97
C SER A 178 3.23 -3.48 8.31
N ILE A 179 3.32 -3.04 9.57
CA ILE A 179 2.64 -1.84 10.09
C ILE A 179 3.38 -0.57 9.58
N TYR A 180 3.25 -0.30 8.28
CA TYR A 180 3.85 0.85 7.60
C TYR A 180 2.85 1.54 6.67
N THR A 181 3.17 2.78 6.31
CA THR A 181 2.31 3.61 5.43
C THR A 181 2.40 3.23 3.95
N GLU A 182 3.33 2.36 3.53
CA GLU A 182 3.60 2.08 2.11
C GLU A 182 2.38 1.54 1.35
N SER A 183 1.64 0.60 1.94
CA SER A 183 0.44 0.04 1.31
C SER A 183 -0.67 1.07 1.13
N LEU A 184 -0.87 1.91 2.15
CA LEU A 184 -1.89 2.96 2.12
C LEU A 184 -1.50 4.06 1.13
N TYR A 185 -0.22 4.41 1.08
CA TYR A 185 0.36 5.33 0.11
C TYR A 185 0.18 4.81 -1.32
N SER A 186 0.54 3.55 -1.57
CA SER A 186 0.42 2.94 -2.91
C SER A 186 -1.03 2.83 -3.36
N LEU A 187 -1.97 2.46 -2.47
CA LEU A 187 -3.40 2.49 -2.77
C LEU A 187 -3.86 3.90 -3.17
N SER A 188 -3.52 4.90 -2.36
CA SER A 188 -3.96 6.28 -2.59
C SER A 188 -3.35 6.88 -3.85
N SER A 189 -2.08 6.58 -4.13
CA SER A 189 -1.37 7.07 -5.32
C SER A 189 -1.89 6.40 -6.59
N ILE A 190 -1.85 5.06 -6.66
CA ILE A 190 -2.29 4.29 -7.84
C ILE A 190 -3.80 4.49 -8.06
N GLY A 191 -4.59 4.46 -6.98
CA GLY A 191 -6.03 4.72 -7.02
C GLY A 191 -6.34 6.15 -7.49
N GLY A 192 -5.58 7.14 -7.05
CA GLY A 192 -5.70 8.53 -7.53
C GLY A 192 -5.49 8.65 -9.04
N VAL A 193 -4.44 8.02 -9.57
CA VAL A 193 -4.16 8.00 -11.01
C VAL A 193 -5.26 7.24 -11.78
N TYR A 194 -5.71 6.10 -11.26
CA TYR A 194 -6.80 5.34 -11.87
C TYR A 194 -8.09 6.15 -11.98
N GLN A 195 -8.46 6.88 -10.92
CA GLN A 195 -9.66 7.73 -10.93
C GLN A 195 -9.50 8.97 -11.79
N LEU A 196 -8.28 9.51 -11.90
CA LEU A 196 -7.98 10.58 -12.84
C LEU A 196 -8.19 10.11 -14.28
N MET A 197 -7.68 8.93 -14.65
CA MET A 197 -7.85 8.36 -15.99
C MET A 197 -9.32 7.98 -16.28
N SER A 198 -10.08 7.62 -15.25
CA SER A 198 -11.51 7.31 -15.36
C SER A 198 -12.41 8.55 -15.43
N GLY A 199 -11.84 9.76 -15.30
CA GLY A 199 -12.57 11.05 -15.38
C GLY A 199 -13.19 11.54 -14.07
N ALA A 200 -12.94 10.87 -12.94
CA ALA A 200 -13.47 11.21 -11.62
C ALA A 200 -12.52 12.16 -10.84
N ASN A 201 -12.40 13.40 -11.29
CA ASN A 201 -11.39 14.37 -10.80
C ASN A 201 -11.48 14.67 -9.28
N ASN A 202 -12.68 14.72 -8.71
CA ASN A 202 -12.86 14.99 -7.26
C ASN A 202 -12.28 13.86 -6.41
N LEU A 203 -12.53 12.61 -6.82
CA LEU A 203 -12.03 11.44 -6.11
C LEU A 203 -10.52 11.26 -6.33
N ALA A 204 -10.00 11.60 -7.51
CA ALA A 204 -8.57 11.63 -7.76
C ALA A 204 -7.85 12.64 -6.83
N THR A 205 -8.40 13.85 -6.69
CA THR A 205 -7.85 14.88 -5.78
C THR A 205 -7.86 14.41 -4.33
N LEU A 206 -8.97 13.80 -3.89
CA LEU A 206 -9.08 13.24 -2.54
C LEU A 206 -8.00 12.16 -2.30
N MET A 207 -7.83 11.24 -3.24
CA MET A 207 -6.84 10.17 -3.18
C MET A 207 -5.40 10.71 -3.18
N PHE A 208 -5.10 11.74 -3.97
CA PHE A 208 -3.78 12.38 -3.93
C PHE A 208 -3.53 13.17 -2.64
N SER A 209 -4.55 13.85 -2.10
CA SER A 209 -4.45 14.48 -0.77
C SER A 209 -4.21 13.45 0.32
N LEU A 210 -4.88 12.29 0.23
CA LEU A 210 -4.70 11.18 1.16
C LEU A 210 -3.29 10.59 1.06
N SER A 211 -2.74 10.48 -0.16
CA SER A 211 -1.36 10.08 -0.41
C SER A 211 -0.36 11.03 0.27
N GLY A 212 -0.56 12.35 0.19
CA GLY A 212 0.28 13.34 0.88
C GLY A 212 0.14 13.28 2.41
N ALA A 213 -1.04 12.95 2.92
CA ALA A 213 -1.26 12.72 4.35
C ALA A 213 -0.72 11.37 4.85
N ALA A 214 -0.41 10.43 3.95
CA ALA A 214 0.27 9.17 4.29
C ALA A 214 1.79 9.33 4.35
N ARG A 215 2.37 10.08 3.40
CA ARG A 215 3.80 10.37 3.28
C ARG A 215 4.02 11.70 2.56
N SER A 216 5.09 12.41 2.94
CA SER A 216 5.51 13.66 2.28
C SER A 216 5.69 13.54 0.76
N ASN A 217 6.17 12.39 0.28
CA ASN A 217 6.34 12.10 -1.15
C ASN A 217 5.03 12.25 -1.95
N GLY A 218 3.87 12.06 -1.32
CA GLY A 218 2.56 12.17 -1.99
C GLY A 218 2.13 13.60 -2.31
N VAL A 219 2.77 14.61 -1.70
CA VAL A 219 2.46 16.02 -1.96
C VAL A 219 2.75 16.40 -3.41
N ILE A 220 3.77 15.78 -4.02
CA ILE A 220 4.13 16.00 -5.44
C ILE A 220 2.96 15.58 -6.35
N ASN A 221 2.34 14.43 -6.08
CA ASN A 221 1.21 13.94 -6.87
C ASN A 221 0.01 14.90 -6.83
N ALA A 222 -0.26 15.50 -5.66
CA ALA A 222 -1.34 16.47 -5.50
C ALA A 222 -1.04 17.81 -6.20
N ALA A 223 0.21 18.28 -6.13
CA ALA A 223 0.66 19.51 -6.78
C ALA A 223 0.54 19.43 -8.31
N GLU A 224 0.94 18.32 -8.91
CA GLU A 224 0.87 18.11 -10.36
C GLU A 224 -0.57 18.04 -10.88
N HIS A 225 -1.49 17.44 -10.11
CA HIS A 225 -2.91 17.41 -10.47
C HIS A 225 -3.53 18.81 -10.47
N LYS A 226 -3.25 19.63 -9.45
CA LYS A 226 -3.82 20.99 -9.35
C LYS A 226 -3.34 21.89 -10.49
N ASN A 227 -2.08 21.77 -10.90
CA ASN A 227 -1.56 22.46 -12.09
C ASN A 227 -2.29 22.02 -13.37
N SER A 228 -2.57 20.72 -13.52
CA SER A 228 -3.31 20.19 -14.68
C SER A 228 -4.78 20.64 -14.70
N ALA A 229 -5.44 20.68 -13.54
CA ALA A 229 -6.82 21.17 -13.40
C ALA A 229 -6.95 22.67 -13.68
N SER A 230 -5.97 23.47 -13.24
CA SER A 230 -5.91 24.91 -13.50
C SER A 230 -5.73 25.24 -14.98
N LEU A 231 -4.87 24.50 -15.70
CA LEU A 231 -4.73 24.66 -17.17
C LEU A 231 -6.01 24.23 -17.92
N GLY A 232 -6.66 23.14 -17.49
CA GLY A 232 -7.91 22.68 -18.06
C GLY A 232 -9.07 23.66 -17.86
N ALA A 233 -9.13 24.33 -16.72
CA ALA A 233 -10.12 25.37 -16.43
C ALA A 233 -9.91 26.63 -17.27
N ASP A 234 -8.65 27.07 -17.47
CA ASP A 234 -8.33 28.22 -18.33
C ASP A 234 -8.64 27.94 -19.81
N THR A 235 -8.45 26.69 -20.27
CA THR A 235 -8.84 26.26 -21.62
C THR A 235 -10.35 26.25 -21.81
N ARG A 236 -11.12 25.90 -20.76
CA ARG A 236 -12.60 25.88 -20.80
C ARG A 236 -13.22 27.27 -20.71
N ALA A 237 -12.55 28.22 -20.06
CA ALA A 237 -12.98 29.62 -19.98
C ALA A 237 -12.82 30.38 -21.31
N LYS A 238 -11.96 29.90 -22.22
CA LYS A 238 -11.64 30.56 -23.50
C LYS A 238 -12.49 30.12 -24.71
N GLY A 239 -13.65 29.50 -24.49
CA GLY A 239 -14.70 29.30 -25.51
C GLY A 239 -14.20 28.71 -26.84
N GLY A 240 -13.99 27.40 -26.92
CA GLY A 240 -13.64 26.71 -28.16
C GLY A 240 -14.39 25.39 -28.33
N TYR A 241 -15.28 25.34 -29.33
CA TYR A 241 -15.77 24.12 -29.97
C TYR A 241 -14.61 23.37 -30.65
N VAL A 242 -14.85 22.10 -31.09
CA VAL A 242 -13.95 21.19 -31.88
C VAL A 242 -13.18 20.22 -30.93
N LEU A 243 -13.40 18.89 -30.82
CA LEU A 243 -13.74 17.82 -31.76
C LEU A 243 -14.48 16.64 -31.11
N LYS A 244 -15.53 16.19 -31.80
CA LYS A 244 -15.94 14.78 -31.93
C LYS A 244 -14.91 14.15 -32.91
N GLU A 245 -14.46 12.92 -32.66
CA GLU A 245 -13.38 12.18 -33.37
C GLU A 245 -11.94 12.58 -33.01
N HIS A 246 -11.37 11.97 -31.97
CA HIS A 246 -9.94 11.64 -31.95
C HIS A 246 -9.60 10.61 -30.85
N SER A 247 -9.97 9.35 -31.07
CA SER A 247 -9.48 8.20 -30.26
C SER A 247 -8.02 7.82 -30.57
N SER A 248 -7.28 8.66 -31.30
CA SER A 248 -5.93 8.34 -31.84
C SER A 248 -4.88 9.45 -31.66
N ARG A 249 -5.20 10.58 -31.02
CA ARG A 249 -4.23 11.66 -30.73
C ARG A 249 -4.33 12.13 -29.28
N ILE A 250 -3.85 11.30 -28.35
CA ILE A 250 -3.36 11.79 -27.05
C ILE A 250 -1.89 12.13 -27.25
N GLN A 251 -1.62 13.24 -27.94
CA GLN A 251 -0.28 13.79 -28.06
C GLN A 251 -0.44 15.31 -28.23
N GLU A 252 0.29 16.06 -27.40
CA GLU A 252 0.49 17.53 -27.46
C GLU A 252 -0.44 18.42 -26.60
N GLY A 253 -0.54 18.11 -25.29
CA GLY A 253 -0.92 19.07 -24.25
C GLY A 253 0.07 19.01 -23.06
N GLY A 254 0.92 20.02 -22.92
CA GLY A 254 2.25 19.95 -22.27
C GLY A 254 2.35 19.49 -20.81
N ASN A 255 1.32 19.57 -19.97
CA ASN A 255 1.44 19.27 -18.52
C ASN A 255 0.67 18.02 -18.06
N SER A 256 -0.51 17.71 -18.61
CA SER A 256 -1.22 16.45 -18.32
C SER A 256 -0.50 15.24 -18.93
N VAL A 257 0.26 15.49 -20.00
CA VAL A 257 1.19 14.53 -20.60
C VAL A 257 2.36 14.23 -19.66
N LEU A 258 2.74 15.11 -18.73
CA LEU A 258 3.87 14.88 -17.83
C LEU A 258 3.54 13.89 -16.70
N VAL A 259 2.35 13.96 -16.10
CA VAL A 259 1.92 12.96 -15.09
C VAL A 259 1.76 11.60 -15.75
N CYS A 260 1.07 11.55 -16.89
CA CYS A 260 0.87 10.31 -17.62
C CYS A 260 2.19 9.80 -18.23
N LYS A 261 3.13 10.67 -18.66
CA LYS A 261 4.47 10.24 -19.07
C LYS A 261 5.31 9.83 -17.88
N SER A 262 5.27 10.49 -16.73
CA SER A 262 6.10 10.14 -15.58
C SER A 262 5.62 8.85 -14.93
N THR A 263 4.30 8.61 -14.83
CA THR A 263 3.74 7.31 -14.40
C THR A 263 3.79 6.25 -15.50
N SER A 264 3.58 6.58 -16.78
CA SER A 264 3.81 5.62 -17.88
C SER A 264 5.30 5.34 -18.05
N LEU A 265 6.21 6.26 -17.71
CA LEU A 265 7.66 6.06 -17.67
C LEU A 265 8.05 5.36 -16.38
N LEU A 266 7.38 5.55 -15.23
CA LEU A 266 7.63 4.78 -14.01
C LEU A 266 7.21 3.33 -14.23
N VAL A 267 6.00 3.11 -14.78
CA VAL A 267 5.52 1.80 -15.24
C VAL A 267 6.40 1.29 -16.37
N ARG A 268 6.80 2.08 -17.36
CA ARG A 268 7.72 1.62 -18.41
C ARG A 268 9.16 1.44 -17.92
N LEU A 269 9.63 2.07 -16.85
CA LEU A 269 11.01 1.93 -16.36
C LEU A 269 11.11 0.79 -15.35
N THR A 270 10.14 0.70 -14.43
CA THR A 270 10.00 -0.51 -13.59
C THR A 270 9.78 -1.75 -14.45
N PHE A 271 9.08 -1.64 -15.59
CA PHE A 271 8.79 -2.82 -16.40
C PHE A 271 9.67 -3.00 -17.66
N ASN A 272 10.18 -1.97 -18.35
CA ASN A 272 11.13 -2.16 -19.48
C ASN A 272 12.54 -2.55 -19.00
N GLY A 273 12.98 -2.08 -17.82
CA GLY A 273 14.24 -2.54 -17.24
C GLY A 273 14.20 -4.01 -16.80
N VAL A 274 13.00 -4.52 -16.51
CA VAL A 274 12.71 -5.93 -16.18
C VAL A 274 12.35 -6.72 -17.46
N SER A 275 11.98 -6.06 -18.56
CA SER A 275 11.35 -6.70 -19.72
C SER A 275 12.25 -7.64 -20.52
N GLN A 276 13.55 -7.37 -20.67
CA GLN A 276 14.35 -8.17 -21.60
C GLN A 276 14.67 -9.59 -21.09
N ASN A 277 14.85 -9.79 -19.78
CA ASN A 277 15.14 -11.12 -19.23
C ASN A 277 13.88 -11.85 -18.70
N TRP A 278 12.83 -11.11 -18.34
CA TRP A 278 11.66 -11.68 -17.69
C TRP A 278 10.48 -11.96 -18.62
N GLN A 279 10.48 -11.42 -19.86
CA GLN A 279 9.49 -11.78 -20.88
C GLN A 279 9.65 -13.23 -21.37
N GLU A 280 10.85 -13.80 -21.28
CA GLU A 280 11.14 -15.19 -21.65
C GLU A 280 10.91 -16.20 -20.49
N MET A 281 10.78 -15.73 -19.25
CA MET A 281 10.52 -16.59 -18.10
C MET A 281 9.04 -16.99 -18.00
N GLY A 282 8.78 -18.29 -17.88
CA GLY A 282 7.45 -18.81 -17.59
C GLY A 282 6.94 -18.34 -16.23
N ILE A 283 5.61 -18.32 -16.05
CA ILE A 283 4.95 -17.95 -14.77
C ILE A 283 5.51 -18.78 -13.59
N CYS A 284 5.89 -20.04 -13.83
CA CYS A 284 6.51 -20.91 -12.83
C CYS A 284 7.92 -20.46 -12.41
N ASP A 285 8.79 -20.11 -13.37
CA ASP A 285 10.16 -19.68 -13.08
C ASP A 285 10.19 -18.32 -12.37
N MET A 286 9.29 -17.41 -12.79
CA MET A 286 8.98 -16.16 -12.11
C MET A 286 8.57 -16.38 -10.66
N GLY A 287 7.67 -17.34 -10.42
CA GLY A 287 7.18 -17.68 -9.09
C GLY A 287 8.29 -18.17 -8.17
N ILE A 288 9.20 -19.01 -8.66
CA ILE A 288 10.32 -19.57 -7.88
C ILE A 288 11.29 -18.46 -7.44
N LEU A 289 11.68 -17.58 -8.36
CA LEU A 289 12.64 -16.51 -8.10
C LEU A 289 12.10 -15.45 -7.14
N CYS A 290 10.82 -15.07 -7.32
CA CYS A 290 10.12 -14.19 -6.40
C CYS A 290 9.92 -14.84 -5.02
N SER A 291 9.61 -16.14 -4.97
CA SER A 291 9.44 -16.88 -3.72
C SER A 291 10.76 -16.95 -2.94
N LEU A 292 11.89 -17.20 -3.61
CA LEU A 292 13.23 -17.15 -3.00
C LEU A 292 13.59 -15.77 -2.46
N HIS A 293 13.27 -14.71 -3.21
CA HIS A 293 13.49 -13.33 -2.75
C HIS A 293 12.58 -12.94 -1.58
N ILE A 294 11.32 -13.38 -1.59
CA ILE A 294 10.40 -13.20 -0.47
C ILE A 294 10.87 -14.00 0.76
N LEU A 295 11.37 -15.22 0.55
CA LEU A 295 11.91 -16.06 1.61
C LEU A 295 13.11 -15.37 2.27
N LEU A 296 14.06 -14.89 1.46
CA LEU A 296 15.24 -14.18 1.94
C LEU A 296 14.87 -12.82 2.59
N GLY A 297 13.99 -12.04 1.96
CA GLY A 297 13.53 -10.76 2.47
C GLY A 297 12.74 -10.90 3.78
N SER A 298 11.92 -11.94 3.93
CA SER A 298 11.20 -12.25 5.16
C SER A 298 12.11 -12.71 6.29
N LEU A 299 13.12 -13.52 5.97
CA LEU A 299 14.15 -13.89 6.94
C LEU A 299 14.92 -12.67 7.43
N LEU A 300 15.38 -11.80 6.52
CA LEU A 300 16.15 -10.60 6.83
C LEU A 300 15.32 -9.56 7.59
N PHE A 301 14.08 -9.29 7.20
CA PHE A 301 13.22 -8.35 7.93
C PHE A 301 12.87 -8.86 9.33
N SER A 302 12.63 -10.16 9.48
CA SER A 302 12.25 -10.76 10.77
C SER A 302 13.42 -10.84 11.75
N ASN A 303 14.68 -10.84 11.27
CA ASN A 303 15.84 -11.15 12.10
C ASN A 303 17.03 -10.18 11.98
N PHE A 304 17.15 -9.40 10.92
CA PHE A 304 18.41 -8.77 10.50
C PHE A 304 18.21 -7.44 9.75
N TYR A 305 17.26 -6.57 10.11
CA TYR A 305 17.14 -5.27 9.40
C TYR A 305 17.89 -4.09 10.05
N PRO A 306 19.23 -4.08 10.27
CA PRO A 306 19.97 -2.84 10.40
C PRO A 306 20.49 -2.46 9.00
N PHE A 307 19.73 -1.70 8.22
CA PHE A 307 20.27 -0.89 7.12
C PHE A 307 19.31 0.26 6.82
N THR A 308 19.41 1.30 7.66
CA THR A 308 19.29 2.69 7.23
C THR A 308 20.66 3.31 7.33
#